data_AF-A0A969F392-F1
#
_entry.id   AF-A0A969F392-F1
#
_cell.length_a   1.000
_cell.length_b   1.000
_cell.length_c   1.000
_cell.angle_alpha   90.00
_cell.angle_beta   90.00
_cell.angle_gamma   90.00
#
_symmetry.space_group_name_H-M   'P 1'
#
loop_
_entity.id
_entity.type
_entity.pdbx_description
1 polymer ?
#
loop_
_entity_poly.entity_id
_entity_poly.type
_entity_poly.pdbx_seq_one_letter_code
_entity_poly.pdbx_strand_id
1 'polypeptide(L)'
;MWLKEKNVAVLGSDGMNDPQPNWPTTQHWPIPIHYLGICGMGMTLMHNLETERLARYCESIGRYHFLLTVAPLKVPGGTGSPANPVALF
;
A
#
# COMPACT_ATOMS: atom_id res chain seq x y z
N MET A 1 -15.12 -7.30 -2.50
CA MET A 1 -13.75 -7.26 -1.92
C MET A 1 -13.70 -6.02 -1.06
N TRP A 2 -13.30 -6.15 0.21
CA TRP A 2 -13.36 -5.06 1.18
C TRP A 2 -12.71 -3.75 0.70
N LEU A 3 -11.54 -3.81 0.06
CA LEU A 3 -10.87 -2.62 -0.49
C LEU A 3 -11.69 -1.91 -1.57
N LYS A 4 -12.38 -2.66 -2.43
CA LYS A 4 -13.25 -2.11 -3.48
C LYS A 4 -14.46 -1.42 -2.88
N GLU A 5 -15.10 -2.04 -1.90
CA GLU A 5 -16.28 -1.51 -1.20
C GLU A 5 -15.96 -0.20 -0.47
N LYS A 6 -14.72 -0.04 -0.02
CA LYS A 6 -14.21 1.17 0.62
C LYS A 6 -13.64 2.21 -0.37
N ASN A 7 -13.64 1.94 -1.68
CA ASN A 7 -13.04 2.79 -2.71
C ASN A 7 -11.59 3.22 -2.38
N VAL A 8 -10.78 2.29 -1.89
CA VAL A 8 -9.37 2.57 -1.55
C VAL A 8 -8.60 2.83 -2.84
N ALA A 9 -7.95 4.01 -2.94
CA ALA A 9 -7.12 4.37 -4.09
C ALA A 9 -5.68 3.83 -3.99
N VAL A 10 -5.14 3.77 -2.76
CA VAL A 10 -3.75 3.39 -2.49
C VAL A 10 -3.71 2.44 -1.30
N LEU A 11 -2.95 1.35 -1.40
CA LEU A 11 -2.64 0.44 -0.30
C LEU A 11 -1.14 0.45 -0.05
N GLY A 12 -0.73 0.55 1.21
CA GLY A 12 0.69 0.55 1.59
C GLY A 12 0.95 -0.27 2.84
N SER A 13 2.13 -0.89 2.90
CA SER A 13 2.64 -1.59 4.08
C SER A 13 4.14 -1.38 4.26
N ASP A 14 4.65 -1.73 5.44
CA ASP A 14 6.07 -1.80 5.77
C ASP A 14 6.77 -3.05 5.21
N GLY A 15 6.07 -3.85 4.39
CA GLY A 15 6.61 -5.00 3.69
C GLY A 15 5.95 -5.22 2.33
N MET A 16 5.78 -6.50 1.96
CA MET A 16 5.00 -6.89 0.78
C MET A 16 3.50 -6.84 1.11
N ASN A 17 2.65 -6.38 0.18
CA ASN A 17 1.20 -6.37 0.38
C ASN A 17 0.57 -7.75 0.18
N ASP A 18 1.20 -8.63 -0.59
CA ASP A 18 0.72 -10.01 -0.77
C ASP A 18 1.03 -10.90 0.44
N PRO A 19 0.14 -11.85 0.74
CA PRO A 19 0.37 -12.83 1.78
C PRO A 19 1.62 -13.67 1.48
N GLN A 20 2.53 -13.78 2.45
CA GLN A 20 3.67 -14.68 2.40
C GLN A 20 3.76 -15.51 3.70
N PRO A 21 3.90 -16.85 3.62
CA PRO A 21 3.82 -17.66 2.41
C PRO A 21 2.40 -17.67 1.83
N ASN A 22 2.26 -18.10 0.57
CA ASN A 22 0.95 -18.27 -0.05
C ASN A 22 0.10 -19.27 0.74
N TRP A 23 -1.18 -18.96 0.91
CA TRP A 23 -2.12 -19.89 1.52
C TRP A 23 -2.40 -21.07 0.58
N PRO A 24 -2.71 -22.27 1.09
CA PRO A 24 -3.03 -23.43 0.25
C PRO A 24 -4.14 -23.15 -0.77
N THR A 25 -5.11 -22.32 -0.41
CA THR A 25 -6.25 -21.93 -1.26
C THR A 25 -5.88 -20.92 -2.36
N THR A 26 -4.71 -20.28 -2.28
CA THR A 26 -4.26 -19.26 -3.24
C THR A 26 -2.99 -19.68 -3.97
N GLN A 27 -2.61 -20.96 -3.96
CA GLN A 27 -1.37 -21.44 -4.59
C GLN A 27 -1.27 -21.10 -6.09
N HIS A 28 -2.39 -21.05 -6.80
CA HIS A 28 -2.42 -20.67 -8.23
C HIS A 28 -2.39 -19.15 -8.47
N TRP A 29 -2.45 -18.35 -7.41
CA TRP A 29 -2.48 -16.89 -7.43
C TRP A 29 -1.36 -16.39 -6.53
N PRO A 30 -0.11 -16.32 -7.02
CA PRO A 30 1.05 -16.10 -6.16
C PRO A 30 1.16 -14.67 -5.60
N ILE A 31 0.47 -13.71 -6.21
CA ILE A 31 0.43 -12.30 -5.80
C ILE A 31 -1.01 -11.74 -5.99
N PRO A 32 -1.98 -12.27 -5.23
CA PRO A 32 -3.40 -11.97 -5.46
C PRO A 32 -3.74 -10.49 -5.24
N ILE A 33 -3.03 -9.79 -4.34
CA ILE A 33 -3.22 -8.36 -4.08
C ILE A 33 -2.69 -7.53 -5.24
N HIS A 34 -1.57 -7.90 -5.88
CA HIS A 34 -1.13 -7.22 -7.10
C HIS A 34 -2.13 -7.41 -8.23
N TYR A 35 -2.59 -8.64 -8.49
CA TYR A 35 -3.50 -8.90 -9.60
C TYR A 35 -4.84 -8.19 -9.44
N LEU A 36 -5.48 -8.33 -8.27
CA LEU A 36 -6.79 -7.70 -8.04
C LEU A 36 -6.65 -6.20 -7.79
N GLY A 37 -5.63 -5.77 -7.04
CA GLY A 37 -5.36 -4.38 -6.71
C GLY A 37 -5.04 -3.54 -7.93
N ILE A 38 -3.95 -3.89 -8.62
CA ILE A 38 -3.44 -3.10 -9.75
C ILE A 38 -4.33 -3.32 -10.98
N CYS A 39 -4.45 -4.56 -11.45
CA CYS A 39 -5.14 -4.84 -12.72
C CYS A 39 -6.67 -4.77 -12.58
N GLY A 40 -7.21 -5.30 -11.48
CA GLY A 40 -8.66 -5.37 -11.27
C GLY A 40 -9.29 -4.04 -10.81
N MET A 41 -8.56 -3.22 -10.07
CA MET A 41 -9.11 -2.03 -9.42
C MET A 41 -8.38 -0.72 -9.74
N GLY A 42 -7.22 -0.77 -10.41
CA GLY A 42 -6.42 0.42 -10.69
C GLY A 42 -5.76 1.04 -9.45
N MET A 43 -5.58 0.26 -8.38
CA MET A 43 -4.98 0.72 -7.13
C MET A 43 -3.47 0.89 -7.28
N THR A 44 -2.92 1.90 -6.61
CA THR A 44 -1.48 2.01 -6.40
C THR A 44 -1.07 1.21 -5.17
N LEU A 45 -0.02 0.40 -5.28
CA LEU A 45 0.58 -0.32 -4.16
C LEU A 45 1.90 0.33 -3.75
N MET A 46 2.07 0.56 -2.45
CA MET A 46 3.34 0.97 -1.85
C MET A 46 3.88 -0.15 -0.98
N HIS A 47 5.17 -0.43 -1.10
CA HIS A 47 5.86 -1.49 -0.37
C HIS A 47 6.99 -0.89 0.45
N ASN A 48 7.38 -1.59 1.52
CA ASN A 48 8.56 -1.28 2.33
C ASN A 48 8.55 0.15 2.90
N LEU A 49 7.38 0.62 3.32
CA LEU A 49 7.25 1.91 4.00
C LEU A 49 7.90 1.86 5.40
N GLU A 50 8.56 2.94 5.81
CA GLU A 50 8.91 3.11 7.23
C GLU A 50 7.66 3.61 7.97
N THR A 51 7.04 2.74 8.78
CA THR A 51 5.79 3.06 9.48
C THR A 51 5.93 3.09 11.00
N GLU A 52 7.08 2.71 11.57
CA GLU A 52 7.25 2.57 13.01
C GLU A 52 7.11 3.91 13.71
N ARG A 53 7.78 4.96 13.19
CA ARG A 53 7.69 6.30 13.77
C ARG A 53 6.27 6.87 13.65
N LEU A 54 5.61 6.61 12.53
CA LEU A 54 4.23 7.04 12.30
C LEU A 54 3.25 6.35 13.26
N ALA A 55 3.38 5.04 13.44
CA ALA A 55 2.55 4.24 14.35
C ALA A 55 2.64 4.74 15.80
N ARG A 56 3.87 4.94 16.32
CA ARG A 56 4.10 5.49 17.67
C ARG A 56 3.48 6.88 17.84
N TYR A 57 3.57 7.73 16.83
CA TYR A 57 2.98 9.06 16.87
C TYR A 57 1.44 8.99 16.88
N CYS A 58 0.84 8.20 15.99
CA CYS A 58 -0.60 7.97 15.95
C CYS A 58 -1.15 7.45 17.28
N GLU A 59 -0.45 6.50 17.93
CA GLU A 59 -0.80 6.01 19.27
C GLU A 59 -0.78 7.14 20.31
N SER A 60 0.26 7.97 20.33
CA SER A 60 0.41 9.02 21.33
C SER A 60 -0.69 10.10 21.28
N ILE A 61 -1.28 10.33 20.10
CA ILE A 61 -2.35 11.33 19.91
C ILE A 61 -3.74 10.70 19.71
N GLY A 62 -3.85 9.37 19.66
CA GLY A 62 -5.10 8.65 19.44
C GLY A 62 -5.75 8.89 18.06
N ARG A 63 -4.97 9.26 17.03
CA ARG A 63 -5.47 9.63 15.68
C ARG A 63 -4.68 8.92 14.59
N TYR A 64 -5.41 8.23 13.71
CA TYR A 64 -4.85 7.42 12.61
C TYR A 64 -5.24 7.92 11.22
N HIS A 65 -5.89 9.08 11.15
CA HIS A 65 -6.25 9.74 9.89
C HIS A 65 -5.44 11.01 9.76
N PHE A 66 -4.79 11.15 8.61
CA PHE A 66 -3.88 12.24 8.27
C PHE A 66 -3.88 12.40 6.74
N LEU A 67 -3.42 13.55 6.27
CA LEU A 67 -3.18 13.76 4.85
C LEU A 67 -1.92 12.99 4.43
N LEU A 68 -2.05 12.08 3.47
CA LEU A 68 -0.90 11.40 2.87
C LEU A 68 -0.52 12.12 1.57
N THR A 69 0.72 12.57 1.48
CA THR A 69 1.29 13.11 0.25
C THR A 69 2.31 12.14 -0.32
N VAL A 70 2.22 11.86 -1.63
CA VAL A 70 3.11 10.95 -2.34
C VAL A 70 3.50 11.60 -3.66
N ALA A 71 4.80 11.77 -3.88
CA ALA A 71 5.35 12.34 -5.10
C ALA A 71 6.36 11.34 -5.70
N PRO A 72 5.91 10.44 -6.59
CA PRO A 72 6.82 9.54 -7.30
C PRO A 72 7.71 10.33 -8.26
N LEU A 73 8.92 9.81 -8.52
CA LEU A 73 9.79 10.33 -9.56
C LEU A 73 9.13 10.16 -10.94
N LYS A 74 9.41 11.10 -11.85
CA LYS A 74 8.99 10.98 -13.25
C LYS A 74 9.94 10.04 -13.99
N VAL A 75 9.53 8.78 -14.14
CA VAL A 75 10.29 7.75 -14.85
C VAL A 75 9.52 7.31 -16.10
N PRO A 76 9.83 7.85 -17.29
CA PRO A 76 9.16 7.46 -18.53
C PRO A 76 9.27 5.94 -18.77
N GLY A 77 8.13 5.28 -18.99
CA GLY A 77 8.07 3.82 -19.15
C GLY A 77 8.21 3.01 -17.87
N GLY A 78 8.38 3.66 -16.71
CA GLY A 78 8.46 2.98 -15.41
C GLY A 78 7.13 2.36 -15.00
N THR A 79 7.18 1.14 -14.48
CA THR A 79 6.02 0.42 -13.90
C THR A 79 5.81 0.73 -12.42
N GLY A 80 6.74 1.49 -11.83
CA GLY A 80 6.73 1.97 -10.46
C GLY A 80 7.82 3.02 -10.28
N SER A 81 7.87 3.63 -9.11
CA SER A 81 8.89 4.62 -8.76
C SER A 81 9.18 4.55 -7.27
N PRO A 82 10.44 4.78 -6.83
CA PRO A 82 10.68 5.17 -5.46
C PRO A 82 9.91 6.46 -5.16
N ALA A 83 9.46 6.61 -3.93
CA ALA A 83 8.80 7.80 -3.42
C ALA A 83 9.18 7.99 -1.95
N ASN A 84 8.99 9.20 -1.45
CA ASN A 84 9.07 9.50 -0.02
C ASN A 84 7.68 9.94 0.46
N PRO A 85 6.79 9.02 0.84
CA PRO A 85 5.46 9.36 1.33
C PRO A 85 5.55 10.14 2.65
N VAL A 86 4.79 11.22 2.77
CA VAL A 86 4.75 12.06 3.97
C VAL A 86 3.33 12.10 4.52
N ALA A 87 3.18 11.73 5.79
CA ALA A 87 1.97 11.91 6.58
C ALA A 87 1.95 13.30 7.22
N LEU A 88 0.85 14.04 7.04
CA LEU A 88 0.62 15.39 7.55
C LEU A 88 -0.63 15.39 8.46
N PHE A 89 -0.45 15.87 9.69
CA PHE A 89 -1.41 15.76 10.81
C PHE A 89 -2.13 17.06 11.14
#